data_AF-A0A383A8P5-F1
#
_entry.id   AF-A0A383A8P5-F1
#
_cell.length_a   1.000
_cell.length_b   1.000
_cell.length_c   1.000
_cell.angle_alpha   90.00
_cell.angle_beta   90.00
_cell.angle_gamma   90.00
#
_symmetry.space_group_name_H-M   'P 1'
#
loop_
_entity.id
_entity.type
_entity.pdbx_description
1 polymer ?
#
loop_
_entity_poly.entity_id
_entity_poly.type
_entity_poly.pdbx_seq_one_letter_code
_entity_poly.pdbx_strand_id
1 'polypeptide(L)'
;MALLVVSLASLGCKPKEDGEVSGPKVPLVTAPSAKIELSRESMVWIPPGTFEMGSEKNQDEQPIHKVKLDGFWIGKHEVTNEEFTAFAKDSGYKTIAERKPNPEDFPQIPPEELKNIKAGSIVFTPPDEDIPVERLKAHNAFLAWWKYVPGANWRFPEGPQKEGVKNKAK
;
A
#
# COMPACT_ATOMS: atom_id res chain seq x y z
N MET A 1 -16.93 -40.88 56.40
CA MET A 1 -17.04 -41.64 55.15
C MET A 1 -17.73 -40.75 54.14
N ALA A 2 -16.98 -40.37 53.10
CA ALA A 2 -17.34 -39.73 51.82
C ALA A 2 -18.55 -38.77 51.72
N LEU A 3 -18.30 -37.52 51.29
CA LEU A 3 -18.57 -37.09 49.92
C LEU A 3 -18.06 -35.64 49.74
N LEU A 4 -17.14 -35.42 48.79
CA LEU A 4 -16.90 -34.08 48.25
C LEU A 4 -16.71 -34.22 46.74
N VAL A 5 -17.75 -33.84 46.00
CA VAL A 5 -17.77 -33.79 44.54
C VAL A 5 -17.07 -32.51 44.12
N VAL A 6 -15.88 -32.62 43.53
CA VAL A 6 -15.20 -31.47 42.90
C VAL A 6 -15.78 -31.33 41.50
N SER A 7 -16.64 -30.32 41.33
CA SER A 7 -17.12 -29.90 40.00
C SER A 7 -16.02 -29.09 39.32
N LEU A 8 -15.43 -29.65 38.26
CA LEU A 8 -14.51 -28.94 37.37
C LEU A 8 -15.34 -27.98 36.50
N ALA A 9 -15.35 -26.70 36.86
CA ALA A 9 -15.88 -25.66 35.99
C ALA A 9 -14.92 -25.43 34.82
N SER A 10 -15.31 -25.89 33.63
CA SER A 10 -14.68 -25.51 32.37
C SER A 10 -14.90 -24.01 32.14
N LEU A 11 -13.84 -23.21 32.26
CA LEU A 11 -13.84 -21.84 31.73
C LEU A 11 -13.79 -21.92 30.21
N GLY A 12 -14.96 -22.08 29.59
CA GLY A 12 -15.14 -21.81 28.17
C GLY A 12 -15.03 -20.30 27.92
N CYS A 13 -14.06 -19.89 27.12
CA CYS A 13 -14.02 -18.54 26.55
C CYS A 13 -15.29 -18.32 25.74
N LYS A 14 -16.16 -17.41 26.19
CA LYS A 14 -17.26 -16.89 25.36
C LYS A 14 -16.66 -16.05 24.23
N PRO A 15 -17.13 -16.19 22.97
CA PRO A 15 -16.77 -15.24 21.91
C PRO A 15 -17.27 -13.87 22.31
N LYS A 16 -16.42 -12.86 22.14
CA LYS A 16 -16.75 -11.46 22.41
C LYS A 16 -17.74 -10.99 21.34
N GLU A 17 -18.85 -10.41 21.78
CA GLU A 17 -19.87 -9.82 20.91
C GLU A 17 -19.24 -8.79 19.94
N ASP A 18 -19.76 -8.87 18.73
CA ASP A 18 -19.70 -8.05 17.53
C ASP A 18 -19.57 -6.55 17.81
N GLY A 19 -18.36 -6.13 18.14
CA GLY A 19 -17.94 -4.75 17.96
C GLY A 19 -17.91 -4.45 16.47
N GLU A 20 -18.69 -3.46 16.04
CA GLU A 20 -18.60 -2.82 14.73
C GLU A 20 -17.13 -2.50 14.45
N VAL A 21 -16.49 -3.32 13.61
CA VAL A 21 -15.15 -3.05 13.10
C VAL A 21 -15.33 -1.93 12.09
N SER A 22 -15.43 -0.70 12.59
CA SER A 22 -15.11 0.49 11.82
C SER A 22 -13.70 0.27 11.30
N GLY A 23 -13.58 -0.12 10.02
CA GLY A 23 -12.29 -0.12 9.33
C GLY A 23 -11.57 1.21 9.57
N PRO A 24 -10.24 1.26 9.40
CA PRO A 24 -9.52 2.51 9.53
C PRO A 24 -10.24 3.57 8.70
N LYS A 25 -10.76 4.61 9.37
CA LYS A 25 -11.23 5.83 8.72
C LYS A 25 -9.98 6.49 8.18
N VAL A 26 -9.46 5.98 7.06
CA VAL A 26 -8.41 6.64 6.31
C VAL A 26 -9.03 7.97 5.91
N PRO A 27 -8.54 9.10 6.42
CA PRO A 27 -9.03 10.39 5.96
C PRO A 27 -8.85 10.38 4.46
N LEU A 28 -9.95 10.51 3.71
CA LEU A 28 -9.87 10.82 2.29
C LEU A 28 -9.16 12.17 2.23
N VAL A 29 -7.84 12.14 2.07
CA VAL A 29 -7.04 13.33 1.76
C VAL A 29 -7.78 13.98 0.60
N THR A 30 -8.08 15.28 0.72
CA THR A 30 -8.74 16.06 -0.33
C THR A 30 -7.86 16.00 -1.58
N ALA A 31 -8.08 14.97 -2.39
CA ALA A 31 -7.42 14.80 -3.66
C ALA A 31 -7.92 15.91 -4.58
N PRO A 32 -7.05 16.50 -5.41
CA PRO A 32 -7.52 17.46 -6.37
C PRO A 32 -8.51 16.78 -7.30
N SER A 33 -9.64 17.46 -7.51
CA SER A 33 -10.69 16.96 -8.39
C SER A 33 -10.25 17.15 -9.83
N ALA A 34 -10.25 16.08 -10.61
CA ALA A 34 -10.22 16.16 -12.07
C ALA A 34 -11.66 16.03 -12.60
N LYS A 35 -11.91 16.64 -13.75
CA LYS A 35 -13.17 16.52 -14.50
C LYS A 35 -13.28 15.21 -15.28
N ILE A 36 -12.43 14.22 -14.98
CA ILE A 36 -12.47 12.92 -15.64
C ILE A 36 -13.59 12.12 -15.02
N GLU A 37 -14.68 11.97 -15.77
CA GLU A 37 -15.72 11.01 -15.44
C GLU A 37 -15.25 9.61 -15.83
N LEU A 38 -14.98 8.77 -14.83
CA LEU A 38 -14.85 7.34 -15.04
C LEU A 38 -16.23 6.82 -15.48
N SER A 39 -16.33 6.38 -16.72
CA SER A 39 -17.60 5.87 -17.26
C SER A 39 -18.07 4.65 -16.44
N ARG A 40 -19.39 4.51 -16.25
CA ARG A 40 -19.94 3.31 -15.62
C ARG A 40 -19.64 2.03 -16.42
N GLU A 41 -19.35 2.16 -17.72
CA GLU A 41 -18.97 1.05 -18.60
C GLU A 41 -17.57 0.50 -18.28
N SER A 42 -16.68 1.35 -17.74
CA SER A 42 -15.35 0.98 -17.26
C SER A 42 -15.32 0.44 -15.82
N MET A 43 -16.46 0.38 -15.15
CA MET A 43 -16.58 -0.08 -13.76
C MET A 43 -17.51 -1.29 -13.65
N VAL A 44 -17.34 -2.06 -12.58
CA VAL A 44 -18.19 -3.19 -12.23
C VAL A 44 -18.78 -2.96 -10.85
N TRP A 45 -20.09 -3.19 -10.72
CA TRP A 45 -20.76 -3.16 -9.42
C TRP A 45 -20.49 -4.47 -8.68
N ILE A 46 -19.94 -4.35 -7.47
CA ILE A 46 -19.79 -5.45 -6.53
C ILE A 46 -20.92 -5.33 -5.51
N PRO A 47 -21.83 -6.31 -5.43
CA PRO A 47 -22.94 -6.26 -4.47
C PRO A 47 -22.43 -6.35 -3.03
N PRO A 48 -23.21 -5.82 -2.05
CA PRO A 48 -22.88 -5.98 -0.64
C PRO A 48 -22.84 -7.46 -0.26
N GLY A 49 -21.99 -7.82 0.69
CA GLY A 49 -21.85 -9.21 1.10
C GLY A 49 -20.89 -9.41 2.27
N THR A 50 -20.87 -10.65 2.75
CA THR A 50 -19.92 -11.12 3.75
C THR A 50 -19.09 -12.25 3.15
N PHE A 51 -17.77 -12.19 3.32
CA PHE A 51 -16.85 -13.22 2.84
C PHE A 51 -15.74 -13.47 3.86
N GLU A 52 -14.96 -14.52 3.64
CA GLU A 52 -13.78 -14.86 4.45
C GLU A 52 -12.53 -14.25 3.81
N MET A 53 -11.84 -13.37 4.54
CA MET A 53 -10.60 -12.71 4.12
C MET A 53 -9.41 -13.40 4.81
N GLY A 54 -8.37 -13.71 4.04
CA GLY A 54 -7.14 -14.37 4.49
C GLY A 54 -6.91 -15.72 3.82
N SER A 55 -5.86 -16.43 4.23
CA SER A 55 -5.46 -17.73 3.67
C SER A 55 -4.70 -18.56 4.69
N GLU A 56 -4.90 -19.88 4.72
CA GLU A 56 -4.08 -20.79 5.56
C GLU A 56 -2.68 -21.05 4.97
N LYS A 57 -2.44 -20.70 3.70
CA LYS A 57 -1.19 -21.06 2.99
C LYS A 57 0.01 -20.22 3.43
N ASN A 58 -0.20 -18.94 3.66
CA ASN A 58 0.84 -17.97 3.97
C ASN A 58 0.57 -17.40 5.36
N GLN A 59 1.59 -17.41 6.23
CA GLN A 59 1.44 -17.03 7.64
C GLN A 59 1.05 -15.56 7.82
N ASP A 60 1.49 -14.68 6.91
CA ASP A 60 1.19 -13.25 6.85
C ASP A 60 -0.23 -12.95 6.33
N GLU A 61 -0.90 -13.93 5.73
CA GLU A 61 -2.30 -13.84 5.29
C GLU A 61 -3.29 -14.42 6.32
N GLN A 62 -2.81 -14.84 7.49
CA GLN A 62 -3.63 -15.36 8.60
C GLN A 62 -3.92 -14.28 9.66
N PRO A 63 -5.02 -14.43 10.43
CA PRO A 63 -6.03 -15.48 10.37
C PRO A 63 -7.12 -15.19 9.32
N ILE A 64 -7.75 -16.27 8.86
CA ILE A 64 -9.00 -16.17 8.10
C ILE A 64 -10.08 -15.60 9.04
N HIS A 65 -10.73 -14.52 8.61
CA HIS A 65 -11.81 -13.88 9.37
C HIS A 65 -12.91 -13.36 8.45
N LYS A 66 -14.12 -13.20 9.00
CA LYS A 66 -15.28 -12.70 8.24
C LYS A 66 -15.24 -11.19 8.11
N VAL A 67 -15.37 -10.70 6.88
CA VAL A 67 -15.48 -9.27 6.56
C VAL A 67 -16.82 -9.02 5.87
N LYS A 68 -17.54 -8.00 6.31
CA LYS A 68 -18.78 -7.52 5.69
C LYS A 68 -18.50 -6.17 5.03
N LEU A 69 -18.86 -6.04 3.75
CA LEU A 69 -18.74 -4.80 2.99
C LEU A 69 -20.10 -4.40 2.41
N ASP A 70 -20.32 -3.10 2.31
CA ASP A 70 -21.39 -2.54 1.50
C ASP A 70 -21.07 -2.70 0.00
N GLY A 71 -22.07 -2.51 -0.87
CA GLY A 71 -21.88 -2.58 -2.31
C GLY A 71 -21.11 -1.36 -2.82
N PHE A 72 -20.21 -1.57 -3.77
CA PHE A 72 -19.39 -0.50 -4.35
C PHE A 72 -19.04 -0.77 -5.81
N TRP A 73 -18.60 0.28 -6.51
CA TRP A 73 -18.06 0.17 -7.86
C TRP A 73 -16.55 0.03 -7.82
N ILE A 74 -16.00 -0.88 -8.62
CA ILE A 74 -14.56 -1.02 -8.84
C ILE A 74 -14.24 -0.90 -10.33
N GLY A 75 -13.08 -0.34 -10.69
CA GLY A 75 -12.61 -0.32 -12.07
C GLY A 75 -12.49 -1.75 -12.61
N LYS A 76 -12.96 -1.99 -13.83
CA LYS A 76 -12.84 -3.30 -14.49
C LYS A 76 -11.38 -3.66 -14.79
N HIS A 77 -10.56 -2.63 -15.01
CA HIS A 77 -9.15 -2.72 -15.31
C HIS A 77 -8.36 -1.78 -14.41
N GLU A 78 -7.06 -2.00 -14.32
CA GLU A 78 -6.12 -1.09 -13.67
C GLU A 78 -6.10 0.27 -14.40
N VAL A 79 -5.82 1.34 -13.66
CA VAL A 79 -5.67 2.68 -14.25
C VAL A 79 -4.44 2.69 -15.15
N THR A 80 -4.63 3.07 -16.40
CA THR A 80 -3.56 3.17 -17.39
C THR A 80 -2.72 4.44 -17.20
N ASN A 81 -1.50 4.42 -17.73
CA ASN A 81 -0.65 5.62 -17.76
C ASN A 81 -1.29 6.76 -18.55
N GLU A 82 -2.11 6.48 -19.56
CA GLU A 82 -2.80 7.49 -20.36
C GLU A 82 -3.90 8.18 -19.54
N GLU A 83 -4.73 7.40 -18.84
CA GLU A 83 -5.77 7.92 -17.93
C GLU A 83 -5.16 8.74 -16.79
N PHE A 84 -4.10 8.22 -16.15
CA PHE A 84 -3.41 8.97 -15.10
C PHE A 84 -2.74 10.24 -15.64
N THR A 85 -2.23 10.21 -16.87
CA THR A 85 -1.70 11.40 -17.54
C THR A 85 -2.77 12.46 -17.77
N ALA A 86 -3.95 12.07 -18.24
CA ALA A 86 -5.08 12.99 -18.39
C ALA A 86 -5.46 13.59 -17.02
N PHE A 87 -5.55 12.76 -15.98
CA PHE A 87 -5.87 13.19 -14.62
C PHE A 87 -4.87 14.22 -14.11
N ALA A 88 -3.57 13.91 -14.19
CA ALA A 88 -2.52 14.79 -13.69
C ALA A 88 -2.46 16.12 -14.44
N LYS A 89 -2.76 16.12 -15.75
CA LYS A 89 -2.83 17.34 -16.58
C LYS A 89 -4.02 18.22 -16.20
N ASP A 90 -5.20 17.63 -16.02
CA ASP A 90 -6.43 18.38 -15.74
C ASP A 90 -6.46 18.93 -14.30
N SER A 91 -6.11 18.09 -13.32
CA SER A 91 -6.12 18.46 -11.90
C SER A 91 -4.88 19.24 -11.43
N GLY A 92 -3.82 19.25 -12.23
CA GLY A 92 -2.50 19.74 -11.82
C GLY A 92 -1.83 18.89 -10.73
N TYR A 93 -2.32 17.66 -10.47
CA TYR A 93 -1.77 16.79 -9.45
C TYR A 93 -0.31 16.43 -9.70
N LYS A 94 0.48 16.51 -8.64
CA LYS A 94 1.86 16.01 -8.58
C LYS A 94 1.93 14.86 -7.58
N THR A 95 2.50 13.73 -7.95
CA THR A 95 2.74 12.62 -7.03
C THR A 95 3.75 12.99 -5.95
N ILE A 96 3.85 12.20 -4.88
CA ILE A 96 4.87 12.39 -3.82
C ILE A 96 6.28 12.39 -4.41
N ALA A 97 6.56 11.49 -5.35
CA ALA A 97 7.86 11.38 -6.02
C ALA A 97 8.22 12.60 -6.89
N GLU A 98 7.24 13.44 -7.25
CA GLU A 98 7.44 14.68 -8.01
C GLU A 98 7.62 15.91 -7.10
N ARG A 99 7.57 15.74 -5.78
CA ARG A 99 7.69 16.82 -4.79
C ARG A 99 8.99 16.67 -4.01
N LYS A 100 9.57 17.80 -3.60
CA LYS A 100 10.67 17.78 -2.62
C LYS A 100 10.08 17.31 -1.27
N PRO A 101 10.71 16.36 -0.55
CA PRO A 101 10.24 15.95 0.77
C PRO A 101 10.06 17.16 1.70
N ASN A 102 8.89 17.24 2.36
CA ASN A 102 8.66 18.24 3.39
C ASN A 102 9.27 17.72 4.71
N PRO A 103 10.17 18.48 5.38
CA PRO A 103 10.73 18.05 6.67
C PRO A 103 9.69 17.71 7.75
N GLU A 104 8.50 18.31 7.69
CA GLU A 104 7.42 18.03 8.63
C GLU A 104 6.87 16.59 8.51
N ASP A 105 6.95 16.00 7.32
CA ASP A 105 6.51 14.61 7.08
C ASP A 105 7.53 13.59 7.64
N PHE A 106 8.75 14.04 7.98
CA PHE A 106 9.87 13.20 8.41
C PHE A 106 10.58 13.76 9.65
N PRO A 107 9.89 13.94 10.79
CA PRO A 107 10.46 14.54 11.99
C PRO A 107 11.67 13.79 12.57
N GLN A 108 11.80 12.50 12.24
CA GLN A 108 12.91 11.64 12.65
C GLN A 108 14.19 11.84 11.82
N ILE A 109 14.12 12.56 10.70
CA ILE A 109 15.27 12.84 9.84
C ILE A 109 15.76 14.26 10.11
N PRO A 110 17.04 14.48 10.46
CA PRO A 110 17.58 15.82 10.62
C PRO A 110 17.32 16.68 9.37
N PRO A 111 16.80 17.92 9.51
CA PRO A 111 16.46 18.76 8.36
C PRO A 111 17.62 19.00 7.37
N GLU A 112 18.86 18.99 7.86
CA GLU A 112 20.06 19.12 7.01
C GLU A 112 20.25 17.92 6.07
N GLU A 113 19.85 16.71 6.48
CA GLU A 113 19.89 15.53 5.61
C GLU A 113 18.83 15.62 4.50
N LEU A 114 17.67 16.22 4.78
CA LEU A 114 16.60 16.45 3.79
C LEU A 114 16.90 17.61 2.84
N LYS A 115 17.73 18.57 3.25
CA LYS A 115 18.01 19.80 2.51
C LYS A 115 18.48 19.56 1.08
N ASN A 116 19.33 18.54 0.90
CA ASN A 116 19.93 18.17 -0.39
C ASN A 116 19.15 17.09 -1.14
N ILE A 117 18.07 16.54 -0.56
CA ILE A 117 17.23 15.56 -1.24
C ILE A 117 16.40 16.28 -2.30
N LYS A 118 16.48 15.77 -3.53
CA LYS A 118 15.68 16.22 -4.68
C LYS A 118 14.36 15.45 -4.71
N ALA A 119 13.39 15.86 -5.52
CA ALA A 119 12.25 14.99 -5.82
C ALA A 119 12.73 13.68 -6.48
N GLY A 120 12.11 12.55 -6.17
CA GLY A 120 12.51 11.24 -6.67
C GLY A 120 11.88 10.11 -5.88
N SER A 121 12.27 8.88 -6.21
CA SER A 121 11.76 7.66 -5.56
C SER A 121 12.89 6.65 -5.37
N ILE A 122 12.67 5.67 -4.50
CA ILE A 122 13.49 4.45 -4.49
C ILE A 122 13.12 3.58 -5.70
N VAL A 123 14.14 3.06 -6.38
CA VAL A 123 14.01 2.20 -7.56
C VAL A 123 14.63 0.86 -7.24
N PHE A 124 13.93 -0.22 -7.59
CA PHE A 124 14.47 -1.56 -7.50
C PHE A 124 15.57 -1.74 -8.55
N THR A 125 16.80 -1.88 -8.07
CA THR A 125 17.99 -2.18 -8.86
C THR A 125 18.61 -3.44 -8.28
N PRO A 126 18.25 -4.63 -8.80
CA PRO A 126 18.82 -5.86 -8.28
C PRO A 126 20.35 -5.82 -8.46
N PRO A 127 21.12 -6.29 -7.46
CA PRO A 127 22.56 -6.45 -7.60
C PRO A 127 22.87 -7.49 -8.69
N ASP A 128 23.97 -7.28 -9.42
CA ASP A 128 24.40 -8.21 -10.48
C ASP A 128 24.92 -9.54 -9.92
N GLU A 129 25.26 -9.57 -8.63
CA GLU A 129 25.79 -10.73 -7.91
C GLU A 129 24.95 -11.03 -6.67
N ASP A 130 25.01 -12.29 -6.24
CA ASP A 130 24.39 -12.73 -5.00
C ASP A 130 24.99 -12.02 -3.80
N ILE A 131 24.13 -11.60 -2.89
CA ILE A 131 24.53 -10.90 -1.68
C ILE A 131 24.73 -11.91 -0.55
N PRO A 132 25.92 -11.98 0.07
CA PRO A 132 26.16 -12.89 1.20
C PRO A 132 25.16 -12.67 2.33
N VAL A 133 24.70 -13.76 2.96
CA VAL A 133 23.66 -13.73 4.01
C VAL A 133 24.09 -12.87 5.20
N GLU A 134 25.38 -12.80 5.49
CA GLU A 134 25.96 -11.98 6.55
C GLU A 134 25.71 -10.49 6.29
N ARG A 135 25.78 -10.08 5.01
CA ARG A 135 25.49 -8.71 4.59
C ARG A 135 24.01 -8.37 4.74
N LEU A 136 23.10 -9.35 4.62
CA LEU A 136 21.66 -9.15 4.86
C LEU A 136 21.33 -8.78 6.30
N LYS A 137 22.18 -9.13 7.26
CA LYS A 137 21.99 -8.81 8.69
C LYS A 137 22.41 -7.39 9.04
N ALA A 138 23.09 -6.67 8.14
CA ALA A 138 23.53 -5.31 8.39
C ALA A 138 22.35 -4.32 8.34
N HIS A 139 22.43 -3.27 9.15
CA HIS A 139 21.49 -2.15 9.05
C HIS A 139 21.52 -1.57 7.63
N ASN A 140 20.34 -1.30 7.05
CA ASN A 140 20.14 -0.82 5.68
C ASN A 140 20.56 -1.79 4.55
N ALA A 141 20.65 -3.09 4.79
CA ALA A 141 20.93 -4.08 3.74
C ALA A 141 19.95 -4.02 2.55
N PHE A 142 18.72 -3.56 2.77
CA PHE A 142 17.73 -3.35 1.70
C PHE A 142 18.20 -2.35 0.63
N LEU A 143 19.10 -1.40 0.96
CA LEU A 143 19.66 -0.45 0.00
C LEU A 143 20.52 -1.10 -1.08
N ALA A 144 20.86 -2.39 -0.92
CA ALA A 144 21.53 -3.13 -1.98
C ALA A 144 20.61 -3.41 -3.18
N TRP A 145 19.29 -3.54 -2.95
CA TRP A 145 18.27 -3.69 -4.00
C TRP A 145 17.51 -2.41 -4.30
N TRP A 146 17.47 -1.46 -3.36
CA TRP A 146 16.67 -0.25 -3.48
C TRP A 146 17.56 0.99 -3.43
N LYS A 147 17.64 1.71 -4.54
CA LYS A 147 18.44 2.94 -4.63
C LYS A 147 17.54 4.14 -4.75
N TYR A 148 17.83 5.19 -4.00
CA TYR A 148 17.16 6.47 -4.20
C TYR A 148 17.63 7.09 -5.53
N VAL A 149 16.70 7.34 -6.44
CA VAL A 149 16.97 7.90 -7.76
C VAL A 149 16.27 9.27 -7.87
N PRO A 150 17.04 10.37 -7.83
CA PRO A 150 16.51 11.70 -8.09
C PRO A 150 15.81 11.77 -9.45
N GLY A 151 14.60 12.31 -9.47
CA GLY A 151 13.77 12.44 -10.66
C GLY A 151 13.00 11.18 -11.06
N ALA A 152 13.17 10.05 -10.36
CA ALA A 152 12.34 8.88 -10.60
C ALA A 152 10.89 9.15 -10.15
N ASN A 153 9.94 8.92 -11.05
CA ASN A 153 8.51 9.10 -10.81
C ASN A 153 7.70 8.20 -11.77
N TRP A 154 6.38 8.26 -11.72
CA TRP A 154 5.51 7.42 -12.55
C TRP A 154 5.71 7.60 -14.07
N ARG A 155 6.16 8.78 -14.54
CA ARG A 155 6.52 9.01 -15.96
C ARG A 155 7.92 8.54 -16.30
N PHE A 156 8.82 8.52 -15.32
CA PHE A 156 10.23 8.17 -15.46
C PHE A 156 10.61 7.20 -14.34
N PRO A 157 10.11 5.94 -14.36
CA PRO A 157 10.21 5.02 -13.23
C PRO A 157 11.66 4.63 -12.90
N GLU A 158 12.57 4.75 -13.87
CA GLU A 158 14.01 4.49 -13.71
C GLU A 158 14.83 5.78 -13.55
N GLY A 159 14.20 6.96 -13.52
CA GLY A 159 14.85 8.27 -13.44
C GLY A 159 14.90 9.07 -14.76
N PRO A 160 15.41 10.32 -14.72
CA PRO A 160 15.18 11.36 -15.74
C PRO A 160 15.81 11.11 -17.12
N GLN A 161 16.58 10.04 -17.29
CA GLN A 161 17.30 9.73 -18.53
C GLN A 161 16.60 8.65 -19.37
N LYS A 162 15.50 8.07 -18.87
CA LYS A 162 14.74 7.02 -19.56
C LYS A 162 13.27 7.40 -19.56
N GLU A 163 12.77 7.89 -20.71
CA GLU A 163 11.34 8.06 -20.93
C GLU A 163 10.62 6.77 -20.51
N GLY A 164 9.63 6.88 -19.62
CA GLY A 164 8.94 5.73 -19.08
C GLY A 164 8.39 4.86 -20.20
N VAL A 165 8.53 3.55 -20.00
CA VAL A 165 8.18 2.55 -21.00
C VAL A 165 6.70 2.67 -21.34
N LYS A 166 6.40 3.08 -22.59
CA LYS A 166 5.07 2.88 -23.18
C LYS A 166 4.78 1.38 -23.10
N ASN A 167 3.74 0.98 -22.38
CA ASN A 167 3.29 -0.41 -22.24
C ASN A 167 4.20 -1.34 -21.40
N LYS A 168 4.43 -1.03 -20.12
CA LYS A 168 4.74 -2.08 -19.13
C LYS A 168 3.55 -2.32 -18.20
N ALA A 169 2.51 -2.92 -18.75
CA ALA A 169 1.75 -3.90 -17.99
C ALA A 169 2.47 -5.23 -18.22
N LYS A 170 3.03 -5.82 -17.16
CA LYS A 170 3.44 -7.22 -17.19
C LYS A 170 2.34 -8.03 -16.53
#